data_AF-A0A108CQI3-F1
#
_entry.id   AF-A0A108CQI3-F1
#
_cell.length_a   1.000
_cell.length_b   1.000
_cell.length_c   1.000
_cell.angle_alpha   90.00
_cell.angle_beta   90.00
_cell.angle_gamma   90.00
#
_symmetry.space_group_name_H-M   'P 1'
#
loop_
_entity.id
_entity.type
_entity.pdbx_description
1 polymer ?
#
loop_
_entity_poly.entity_id
_entity_poly.type
_entity_poly.pdbx_seq_one_letter_code
_entity_poly.pdbx_strand_id
1 'polypeptide(L)' 'MNFADWIDTGATPPQRLSGDTDAAVAYLTDALGHVVYRRWTLAAVKQHYPGALQETENKARLARQPQEPG' A
#
# COMPACT_ATOMS: atom_id res chain seq x y z
N MET A 1 -12.17 -9.46 -8.11
CA MET A 1 -12.38 -10.10 -6.79
C MET A 1 -12.72 -8.99 -5.81
N ASN A 2 -13.90 -8.98 -5.22
CA ASN A 2 -14.35 -7.95 -4.27
C ASN A 2 -14.11 -8.46 -2.84
N PHE A 3 -13.64 -7.60 -1.93
CA PHE A 3 -13.44 -7.95 -0.52
C PHE A 3 -14.75 -8.34 0.18
N ALA A 4 -15.87 -7.79 -0.28
CA ALA A 4 -17.20 -8.11 0.24
C ALA A 4 -17.61 -9.58 0.04
N ASP A 5 -16.92 -10.32 -0.84
CA ASP A 5 -17.17 -11.74 -1.08
C ASP A 5 -16.46 -12.65 -0.06
N TRP A 6 -15.56 -12.10 0.77
CA TRP A 6 -14.75 -12.89 1.71
C TRP A 6 -15.39 -12.97 3.10
N ILE A 7 -15.34 -14.17 3.68
CA ILE A 7 -15.81 -14.49 5.03
C ILE A 7 -14.60 -14.97 5.85
N ASP A 8 -14.32 -14.25 6.93
CA ASP A 8 -13.38 -14.66 7.95
C ASP A 8 -14.06 -15.65 8.92
N THR A 9 -13.65 -16.91 8.83
CA THR A 9 -14.13 -18.00 9.69
C THR A 9 -13.27 -18.20 10.95
N GLY A 10 -12.20 -17.43 11.12
CA GLY A 10 -11.38 -17.43 12.34
C GLY A 10 -12.01 -16.61 13.47
N ALA A 11 -12.88 -15.65 13.12
CA ALA A 11 -13.70 -14.91 14.07
C ALA A 11 -14.96 -15.69 14.49
N THR A 12 -15.42 -15.49 15.73
CA THR A 12 -16.68 -16.07 16.24
C THR A 12 -17.64 -14.97 16.72
N PRO A 13 -18.82 -14.79 16.08
CA PRO A 13 -19.28 -15.50 14.88
C PRO A 13 -18.47 -15.11 13.63
N PRO A 14 -18.48 -15.94 12.55
CA PRO A 14 -17.81 -15.61 11.30
C PRO A 14 -18.20 -14.22 10.77
N GLN A 15 -17.22 -13.45 10.32
CA GLN A 15 -17.40 -12.07 9.89
C GLN A 15 -17.19 -11.93 8.38
N ARG A 16 -18.07 -11.18 7.72
CA ARG A 16 -17.86 -10.81 6.32
C ARG A 16 -17.03 -9.54 6.25
N LEU A 17 -16.07 -9.47 5.33
CA LEU A 17 -15.29 -8.24 5.17
C LEU A 17 -16.09 -7.13 4.49
N SER A 18 -15.76 -5.89 4.86
CA SER A 18 -16.26 -4.72 4.16
C SER A 18 -15.76 -4.70 2.73
N GLY A 19 -16.60 -4.23 1.79
CA GLY A 19 -16.16 -3.91 0.43
C GLY A 19 -15.29 -2.66 0.34
N ASP A 20 -15.30 -1.82 1.39
CA ASP A 20 -14.40 -0.69 1.51
C ASP A 20 -13.01 -1.15 1.95
N THR A 21 -11.98 -0.66 1.25
CA THR A 21 -10.60 -1.14 1.44
C THR A 21 -10.03 -0.72 2.79
N ASP A 22 -10.34 0.48 3.26
CA ASP A 22 -9.76 0.98 4.51
C ASP A 22 -10.44 0.32 5.72
N ALA A 23 -11.77 0.11 5.65
CA ALA A 23 -12.50 -0.67 6.64
C ALA A 23 -12.04 -2.14 6.69
N ALA A 24 -11.79 -2.76 5.54
CA ALA A 24 -11.25 -4.11 5.45
C ALA A 24 -9.86 -4.24 6.10
N VAL A 25 -8.96 -3.28 5.84
CA VAL A 25 -7.61 -3.25 6.42
C VAL A 25 -7.64 -3.02 7.93
N ALA A 26 -8.52 -2.13 8.40
CA ALA A 26 -8.71 -1.87 9.84
C ALA A 26 -9.17 -3.14 10.57
N TYR A 27 -10.17 -3.83 10.02
CA TYR A 27 -10.65 -5.12 10.57
C TYR A 27 -9.53 -6.15 10.65
N LEU A 28 -8.77 -6.34 9.56
CA LEU A 28 -7.70 -7.33 9.53
C LEU A 28 -6.57 -7.01 10.50
N THR A 29 -6.24 -5.73 10.66
CA THR A 29 -5.21 -5.28 11.61
C THR A 29 -5.59 -5.61 13.05
N ASP A 30 -6.87 -5.38 13.39
CA ASP A 30 -7.43 -5.73 14.69
C ASP A 30 -7.48 -7.25 14.91
N ALA A 31 -8.09 -7.98 13.97
CA ALA A 31 -8.29 -9.43 14.08
C ALA A 31 -6.98 -10.23 14.15
N LEU A 32 -5.94 -9.77 13.45
CA LEU A 32 -4.64 -10.44 13.42
C LEU A 32 -3.66 -9.93 14.49
N GLY A 33 -3.98 -8.83 15.17
CA GLY A 33 -3.11 -8.20 16.16
C GLY A 33 -1.80 -7.64 15.59
N HIS A 34 -1.71 -7.40 14.28
CA HIS A 34 -0.53 -6.79 13.65
C HIS A 34 -0.90 -5.96 12.42
N VAL A 35 -0.05 -4.99 12.09
CA VAL A 35 -0.30 -4.05 10.99
C VAL A 35 -0.37 -4.76 9.65
N VAL A 36 -1.49 -4.59 8.94
CA VAL A 36 -1.67 -5.06 7.57
C VAL A 36 -1.36 -3.94 6.59
N TYR A 37 -0.38 -4.18 5.71
CA TYR A 37 -0.01 -3.22 4.68
C TYR A 37 -0.72 -3.51 3.37
N ARG A 38 -1.26 -2.46 2.74
CA ARG A 38 -1.70 -2.56 1.34
C ARG A 38 -0.49 -2.85 0.46
N ARG A 39 -0.62 -3.81 -0.46
CA ARG A 39 0.39 -4.03 -1.50
C ARG A 39 0.37 -2.83 -2.44
N TRP A 40 1.44 -2.04 -2.42
CA TRP A 40 1.61 -0.94 -3.35
C TRP A 40 2.15 -1.46 -4.69
N THR A 41 1.45 -1.14 -5.77
CA THR A 41 2.01 -1.25 -7.13
C THR A 41 2.55 0.09 -7.56
N LEU A 42 3.52 0.11 -8.49
CA LEU A 42 4.04 1.38 -9.03
C LEU A 42 2.93 2.25 -9.63
N ALA A 43 1.92 1.63 -10.25
CA ALA A 43 0.75 2.33 -10.76
C ALA A 43 -0.08 2.99 -9.63
N ALA A 44 -0.32 2.27 -8.54
CA ALA A 44 -1.04 2.81 -7.38
C ALA A 44 -0.29 3.98 -6.73
N VAL A 45 1.05 3.88 -6.64
CA VAL A 45 1.90 4.97 -6.12
C VAL A 45 1.83 6.19 -7.05
N LYS A 46 1.93 6.00 -8.38
CA LYS A 46 1.77 7.08 -9.37
C LYS A 46 0.44 7.81 -9.23
N GLN A 47 -0.63 7.05 -9.02
CA GLN A 47 -1.98 7.60 -8.93
C GLN A 47 -2.20 8.41 -7.64
N HIS A 48 -1.70 7.93 -6.50
CA HIS A 48 -1.87 8.61 -5.22
C HIS A 48 -0.85 9.75 -4.99
N TYR A 49 0.35 9.65 -5.57
CA TYR A 49 1.44 10.60 -5.37
C TYR A 49 2.10 10.99 -6.69
N PRO A 50 1.43 11.81 -7.51
CA PRO A 50 1.91 12.14 -8.86
C PRO A 50 3.31 12.81 -8.88
N GLY A 51 3.72 13.49 -7.81
CA GLY A 51 5.04 14.14 -7.70
C GLY A 51 6.15 13.29 -7.07
N ALA A 52 5.81 12.20 -6.36
CA ALA A 52 6.79 11.46 -5.56
C ALA A 52 7.84 10.74 -6.44
N LEU A 53 7.47 10.35 -7.66
CA LEU A 53 8.42 9.72 -8.58
C LEU A 53 9.34 10.72 -9.29
N GLN A 54 8.87 11.94 -9.52
CA GLN A 54 9.66 12.97 -10.15
C GLN A 54 10.88 13.33 -9.28
N GLU A 55 10.69 13.36 -7.96
CA GLU A 55 11.78 13.61 -7.02
C GLU A 55 12.79 12.46 -6.98
N THR A 56 12.32 11.20 -7.01
CA THR A 56 13.21 10.03 -7.07
C THR A 56 14.02 10.01 -8.37
N GLU A 57 13.40 10.35 -9.49
CA GLU A 57 14.07 10.49 -10.79
C GLU A 57 15.12 11.60 -10.77
N ASN A 58 14.78 12.75 -10.19
CA ASN A 58 15.70 13.87 -10.04
C ASN A 58 16.91 13.51 -9.15
N LYS A 59 16.67 12.84 -8.01
CA LYS A 59 17.75 12.33 -7.14
C LYS A 59 18.63 11.32 -7.87
N ALA A 60 18.02 10.37 -8.58
CA ALA A 60 18.76 9.36 -9.34
C ALA A 60 19.54 9.96 -10.51
N ARG A 61 19.08 11.06 -11.09
CA ARG A 61 19.80 11.83 -12.13
C ARG A 61 20.98 12.60 -11.53
N LEU A 62 20.80 13.22 -10.37
CA LEU A 62 21.88 13.93 -9.66
C LEU A 62 23.01 12.98 -9.27
N ALA A 63 22.67 11.78 -8.77
CA ALA A 63 23.64 10.75 -8.39
C ALA A 63 24.43 10.15 -9.58
N ARG A 64 23.92 10.32 -10.80
CA ARG A 64 24.56 9.87 -12.05
C ARG A 64 25.42 10.95 -12.70
N GLN A 65 25.45 12.18 -12.18
CA GLN A 65 26.36 13.20 -12.67
C GLN A 65 27.78 12.93 -12.16
N PRO A 66 28.80 12.95 -13.05
CA PRO A 66 30.18 12.82 -12.62
C PRO A 66 30.51 13.95 -11.66
N GLN A 67 31.03 13.59 -10.48
CA GLN A 67 31.59 14.57 -9.56
C GLN A 67 32.90 15.06 -10.17
N GLU A 68 32.98 16.35 -10.52
CA GLU A 68 34.25 16.91 -10.97
C GLU A 68 35.25 16.87 -9.81
N PRO A 69 36.45 16.28 -10.00
CA PRO A 69 37.49 16.32 -9.00
C PRO A 69 38.04 17.75 -8.94
N GLY A 70 38.01 18.33 -7.73
CA GLY A 70 38.61 19.63 -7.42
C GLY A 70 40.13 19.58 -7.29
#